data_AF-A0A1L7NMP1-F1
#
_entry.id   AF-A0A1L7NMP1-F1
#
_cell.length_a   1.000
_cell.length_b   1.000
_cell.length_c   1.000
_cell.angle_alpha   90.00
_cell.angle_beta   90.00
_cell.angle_gamma   90.00
#
_symmetry.space_group_name_H-M   'P 1'
#
loop_
_entity.id
_entity.type
_entity.pdbx_description
1 polymer ?
#
loop_
_entity_poly.entity_id
_entity_poly.type
_entity_poly.pdbx_seq_one_letter_code
_entity_poly.pdbx_strand_id
1 'polypeptide(L)'
;MNTQAAIKPRPSQQRYWVQDKTRLCRMTMGAEYADEAARDGFREVTLDEQESFREATHAAKANGWKPGSRKPFESFLPADQ
;
A
#
# COMPACT_ATOMS: atom_id res chain seq x y z
N MET A 1 22.68 28.23 -26.52
CA MET A 1 22.30 28.52 -25.12
C MET A 1 21.41 27.39 -24.65
N ASN A 2 21.92 26.49 -23.79
CA ASN A 2 21.17 25.35 -23.25
C ASN A 2 20.30 25.83 -22.09
N THR A 3 19.02 26.09 -22.35
CA THR A 3 18.08 26.41 -21.27
C THR A 3 17.53 25.10 -20.71
N GLN A 4 18.10 24.70 -19.58
CA GLN A 4 17.62 23.66 -18.68
C GLN A 4 16.08 23.72 -18.58
N ALA A 5 15.41 22.65 -18.99
CA ALA A 5 13.99 22.49 -18.73
C ALA A 5 13.80 22.49 -17.22
N ALA A 6 13.20 23.56 -16.68
CA ALA A 6 12.79 23.62 -15.30
C ALA A 6 11.90 22.40 -15.03
N ILE A 7 12.41 21.45 -14.26
CA ILE A 7 11.65 20.30 -13.77
C ILE A 7 10.61 20.92 -12.83
N LYS A 8 9.44 21.26 -13.37
CA LYS A 8 8.31 21.67 -12.56
C LYS A 8 8.11 20.55 -11.52
N PRO A 9 8.06 20.85 -10.21
CA PRO A 9 7.68 19.84 -9.24
C PRO A 9 6.35 19.28 -9.70
N ARG A 10 6.33 17.98 -10.06
CA ARG A 10 5.08 17.32 -10.43
C ARG A 10 4.09 17.60 -9.29
N PRO A 11 2.85 18.04 -9.59
CA PRO A 11 1.86 18.26 -8.55
C PRO A 11 1.81 17.00 -7.69
N SER A 12 1.78 17.17 -6.36
CA SER A 12 1.86 16.14 -5.33
C SER A 12 1.09 14.89 -5.73
N GLN A 13 1.75 13.97 -6.42
CA GLN A 13 1.08 12.83 -7.02
C GLN A 13 0.70 11.92 -5.84
N GLN A 14 -0.59 11.64 -5.69
CA GLN A 14 -1.05 10.72 -4.66
C GLN A 14 -0.39 9.37 -4.91
N ARG A 15 0.22 8.82 -3.86
CA ARG A 15 0.87 7.52 -3.90
C ARG A 15 0.20 6.61 -2.89
N TYR A 16 -0.02 5.38 -3.31
CA TYR A 16 -0.68 4.35 -2.53
C TYR A 16 0.33 3.30 -2.12
N TRP A 17 0.23 2.87 -0.87
CA TRP A 17 1.24 2.04 -0.23
C TRP A 17 0.56 0.92 0.53
N VAL A 18 1.15 -0.27 0.51
CA VAL A 18 0.71 -1.42 1.29
C VAL A 18 1.88 -2.04 2.04
N GLN A 19 1.62 -2.56 3.24
CA GLN A 19 2.60 -3.30 4.02
C GLN A 19 2.10 -4.73 4.20
N ASP A 20 2.69 -5.68 3.45
CA ASP A 20 2.23 -7.07 3.39
C ASP A 20 2.20 -7.76 4.76
N LYS A 21 3.21 -7.51 5.61
CA LYS A 21 3.35 -8.14 6.93
C LYS A 21 2.23 -7.79 7.91
N THR A 22 1.80 -6.54 7.92
CA THR A 22 0.78 -6.01 8.85
C THR A 22 -0.57 -5.84 8.19
N ARG A 23 -0.62 -5.99 6.86
CA ARG A 23 -1.77 -5.69 6.01
C ARG A 23 -2.31 -4.27 6.22
N LEU A 24 -1.40 -3.30 6.33
CA LEU A 24 -1.74 -1.87 6.42
C LEU A 24 -1.70 -1.19 5.06
N CYS A 25 -2.60 -0.25 4.85
CA CYS A 25 -2.62 0.64 3.68
C CYS A 25 -2.27 2.07 4.14
N ARG A 26 -1.47 2.78 3.35
CA ARG A 26 -1.11 4.20 3.59
C ARG A 26 -1.26 4.97 2.28
N MET A 27 -1.64 6.23 2.38
CA MET A 27 -1.63 7.17 1.26
C MET A 27 -0.71 8.32 1.62
N THR A 28 0.15 8.73 0.68
CA THR A 28 1.02 9.90 0.86
C THR A 28 0.82 10.89 -0.29
N MET A 29 1.12 12.16 -0.01
CA MET A 29 1.10 13.24 -1.00
C MET A 29 2.47 13.90 -1.05
N GLY A 30 3.14 13.86 -2.20
CA GLY A 30 4.47 14.45 -2.37
C GLY A 30 5.60 13.44 -2.17
N ALA A 31 6.76 13.75 -2.75
CA ALA A 31 7.90 12.82 -2.82
C ALA A 31 8.61 12.63 -1.47
N GLU A 32 8.56 13.62 -0.58
CA GLU A 32 9.23 13.57 0.73
C GLU A 32 8.74 12.42 1.63
N TYR A 33 7.46 12.07 1.55
CA TYR A 33 6.84 10.98 2.32
C TYR A 33 6.96 9.61 1.65
N ALA A 34 7.41 9.56 0.38
CA ALA A 34 7.57 8.31 -0.36
C ALA A 34 8.78 7.51 0.15
N ASP A 35 9.89 8.20 0.39
CA ASP A 35 11.09 7.61 1.00
C ASP A 35 10.81 7.09 2.41
N GLU A 36 10.01 7.80 3.21
CA GLU A 36 9.61 7.34 4.54
C GLU A 36 8.78 6.05 4.47
N ALA A 37 7.75 6.01 3.61
CA ALA A 37 6.91 4.84 3.45
C ALA A 37 7.71 3.60 3.01
N ALA A 38 8.66 3.76 2.08
CA ALA A 38 9.54 2.68 1.66
C ALA A 38 10.44 2.18 2.80
N ARG A 39 10.99 3.09 3.62
CA ARG A 39 11.82 2.74 4.81
C ARG A 39 11.02 2.04 5.89
N ASP A 40 9.76 2.41 6.07
CA ASP A 40 8.80 1.73 6.94
C ASP A 40 8.40 0.33 6.42
N GLY A 41 8.90 -0.08 5.24
CA GLY A 41 8.62 -1.37 4.63
C GLY A 41 7.27 -1.43 3.92
N PHE A 42 6.71 -0.29 3.54
CA PHE A 42 5.59 -0.27 2.61
C PHE A 42 6.09 -0.36 1.16
N ARG A 43 5.31 -1.07 0.34
CA ARG A 43 5.50 -1.15 -1.10
C ARG A 43 4.51 -0.22 -1.80
N GLU A 44 5.01 0.58 -2.75
CA GLU A 44 4.15 1.40 -3.60
C GLU A 44 3.31 0.51 -4.52
N VAL A 45 2.03 0.83 -4.64
CA VAL A 45 1.05 0.13 -5.47
C VAL A 45 0.15 1.13 -6.17
N THR A 46 -0.62 0.66 -7.15
CA THR A 46 -1.73 1.43 -7.72
C THR A 46 -2.90 1.55 -6.73
N LEU A 47 -3.84 2.44 -7.03
CA LEU A 47 -5.07 2.57 -6.25
C LEU A 47 -5.86 1.25 -6.23
N ASP A 48 -6.06 0.64 -7.41
CA ASP A 48 -6.80 -0.61 -7.58
C ASP A 48 -6.19 -1.77 -6.77
N GLU A 49 -4.86 -1.89 -6.79
CA GLU A 49 -4.14 -2.86 -5.95
C GLU A 49 -4.32 -2.58 -4.46
N GLN A 50 -4.31 -1.31 -4.03
CA GLN A 50 -4.52 -0.95 -2.63
C GLN A 50 -5.97 -1.25 -2.18
N GLU A 51 -6.95 -0.99 -3.04
CA GLU A 51 -8.36 -1.29 -2.78
C GLU A 51 -8.57 -2.81 -2.67
N SER A 52 -8.09 -3.58 -3.65
CA SER A 52 -8.11 -5.04 -3.60
C SER A 52 -7.44 -5.60 -2.35
N PHE A 53 -6.28 -5.03 -1.97
CA PHE A 53 -5.56 -5.41 -0.76
C PHE A 53 -6.36 -5.11 0.50
N ARG A 54 -7.05 -3.96 0.55
CA ARG A 54 -7.90 -3.54 1.66
C ARG A 54 -9.11 -4.45 1.80
N GLU A 55 -9.77 -4.79 0.71
CA GLU A 55 -10.92 -5.70 0.68
C GLU A 55 -10.54 -7.10 1.16
N ALA A 56 -9.48 -7.68 0.61
CA ALA A 56 -8.96 -8.98 1.05
C ALA A 56 -8.59 -8.96 2.55
N THR A 57 -7.99 -7.86 3.02
CA THR A 57 -7.65 -7.70 4.44
C THR A 57 -8.89 -7.59 5.31
N HIS A 58 -9.92 -6.89 4.85
CA HIS A 58 -11.18 -6.76 5.56
C HIS A 58 -11.90 -8.12 5.66
N ALA A 59 -11.97 -8.87 4.56
CA ALA A 59 -12.52 -10.22 4.53
C ALA A 59 -11.78 -11.16 5.50
N ALA A 60 -10.45 -11.18 5.46
CA ALA A 60 -9.65 -11.98 6.38
C ALA A 60 -9.88 -11.60 7.85
N LYS A 61 -9.96 -10.30 8.17
CA LYS A 61 -10.27 -9.82 9.53
C LYS A 61 -11.66 -10.24 9.98
N ALA A 62 -12.66 -10.19 9.09
CA ALA A 62 -14.01 -10.68 9.36
C ALA A 62 -14.02 -12.20 9.66
N ASN A 63 -13.15 -12.97 9.00
CA ASN A 63 -12.92 -14.39 9.28
C ASN A 63 -12.01 -14.67 10.49
N GLY A 64 -11.60 -13.64 11.24
CA GLY A 64 -10.84 -13.76 12.48
C GLY A 64 -9.31 -13.64 12.33
N TRP A 65 -8.80 -13.23 11.17
CA TRP A 65 -7.38 -12.95 10.99
C TRP A 65 -6.96 -11.70 11.78
N LYS A 66 -5.78 -11.77 12.39
CA LYS A 66 -5.12 -10.65 13.06
C LYS A 66 -3.65 -10.60 12.63
N PRO A 67 -3.04 -9.41 12.53
CA PRO A 67 -1.61 -9.29 12.30
C PRO A 67 -0.83 -10.10 13.35
N GLY A 68 0.10 -10.94 12.91
CA GLY A 68 0.84 -11.85 13.79
C GLY A 68 0.11 -13.14 14.21
N SER A 69 -1.04 -13.45 13.60
CA SER A 69 -1.71 -14.74 13.80
C SER A 69 -0.80 -15.92 13.41
N ARG A 70 -0.97 -17.06 14.09
CA ARG A 70 -0.18 -18.28 13.81
C ARG A 70 -0.50 -18.90 12.45
N LYS A 71 -1.73 -18.71 11.95
CA LYS A 71 -2.16 -19.19 10.64
C LYS A 71 -1.86 -18.14 9.58
N PRO A 72 -1.45 -18.54 8.36
CA PRO A 72 -1.17 -17.60 7.28
C PRO A 72 -2.44 -16.85 6.89
N PHE A 73 -2.27 -15.64 6.36
CA PHE A 73 -3.35 -14.76 5.91
C PHE A 73 -4.30 -15.45 4.93
N GLU A 74 -3.76 -16.20 3.97
CA GLU A 74 -4.53 -16.90 2.94
C GLU A 74 -5.53 -17.90 3.51
N SER A 75 -5.28 -18.48 4.70
CA SER A 75 -6.22 -19.40 5.35
C SER A 75 -7.49 -18.72 5.88
N PHE A 76 -7.55 -17.39 5.89
CA PHE A 76 -8.71 -16.61 6.32
C PHE A 76 -9.38 -15.89 5.16
N LEU A 77 -8.80 -15.96 3.95
CA LEU A 77 -9.52 -15.54 2.76
C LEU A 77 -10.65 -16.55 2.50
N PRO A 78 -11.81 -16.10 2.04
CA PRO A 78 -12.79 -17.03 1.50
C PRO A 78 -12.11 -17.86 0.41
N ALA A 79 -12.29 -19.18 0.46
CA ALA A 79 -11.91 -20.02 -0.68
C ALA A 79 -12.72 -19.52 -1.86
N ASP A 80 -12.03 -19.02 -2.88
CA ASP A 80 -12.62 -18.51 -4.12
C ASP A 80 -13.78 -19.42 -4.55
N GLN A 81 -14.97 -18.83 -4.67
CA GLN A 81 -16.23 -19.48 -5.06
C GLN A 81 -16.35 -19.50 -6.58
#